data_AF-A0A2S1H0J4-F1
#
_entry.id   AF-A0A2S1H0J4-F1
#
_cell.length_a   1.000
_cell.length_b   1.000
_cell.length_c   1.000
_cell.angle_alpha   90.00
_cell.angle_beta   90.00
_cell.angle_gamma   90.00
#
_symmetry.space_group_name_H-M   'P 1'
#
loop_
_entity.id
_entity.type
_entity.pdbx_description
1 polymer ?
#
loop_
_entity_poly.entity_id
_entity_poly.type
_entity_poly.pdbx_seq_one_letter_code
_entity_poly.pdbx_strand_id
1 'polypeptide(L)'
;MNDIKRELTEVLEEQSRFSRVSEEHVIQKFQQPKTKKRKIWFTAISFAALLIIFVFGGLYKQNDSVQAQFTTYFEQKMHGKDYEVIFQEFDYVKKQDALVAFIERTDVERIYLAYLEYKDGWAWQQTTGVTSKPMNNQNPWGSRGSTDNAPFMYAGIISNFDASQIIVGQQEAETIQLDNNFTYWFAVSDKAARIVAQNQHGQWKRLTDTFDTIEEDFNVPIIDSLSAKQTVLDLKTDTMDRGNKEYYRYPIVIDPEIDKLERGDIITYTNTKGQQTLSRVIGLPDETVEIINGTVVVDSIYFAQDYFFAKIMGETVYESYLEKLKDANINEQAAKEVFFYNFPRTTLGKNQVFVVPDNWARGAIEVISLNQLKGKVLGYEVRNFESEWSDLEHQYYLEFKKTNDIEVFRDVDPITYVRVQLYADFLMDDQTNYRLYTTREEYVHWSEQEHTQQSTISQNSYERLKALEYAQLIKKGDFQFDGEEGGIRFPLGSGDESIWRMVLSETGIWQSGFLPLQ
;
A
#
# COMPACT_ATOMS: atom_id res chain seq x y z
N MET A 1 5.36 43.16 16.43
CA MET A 1 4.64 41.95 16.92
C MET A 1 3.13 42.00 16.71
N ASN A 2 2.52 43.19 16.49
CA ASN A 2 1.08 43.29 16.16
C ASN A 2 0.77 43.26 14.65
N ASP A 3 1.71 43.61 13.77
CA ASP A 3 1.47 43.54 12.31
C ASP A 3 1.54 42.10 11.76
N ILE A 4 2.37 41.23 12.34
CA ILE A 4 2.43 39.79 11.98
C ILE A 4 1.12 39.07 12.35
N LYS A 5 0.44 39.49 13.42
CA LYS A 5 -0.88 38.92 13.77
C LYS A 5 -1.97 39.38 12.82
N ARG A 6 -1.87 40.57 12.22
CA ARG A 6 -2.86 41.09 11.27
C ARG A 6 -2.70 40.44 9.89
N GLU A 7 -1.46 40.25 9.42
CA GLU A 7 -1.20 39.52 8.17
C GLU A 7 -1.52 38.02 8.28
N LEU A 8 -1.34 37.40 9.45
CA LEU A 8 -1.75 36.01 9.66
C LEU A 8 -3.28 35.84 9.72
N THR A 9 -4.01 36.84 10.21
CA THR A 9 -5.49 36.82 10.19
C THR A 9 -6.04 37.05 8.78
N GLU A 10 -5.45 37.92 7.97
CA GLU A 10 -5.86 38.11 6.56
C GLU A 10 -5.54 36.90 5.66
N VAL A 11 -4.43 36.18 5.91
CA VAL A 11 -4.09 34.95 5.16
C VAL A 11 -4.93 33.74 5.61
N LEU A 12 -5.40 33.71 6.86
CA LEU A 12 -6.21 32.61 7.40
C LEU A 12 -7.72 32.81 7.19
N GLU A 13 -8.20 34.02 6.89
CA GLU A 13 -9.62 34.30 6.65
C GLU A 13 -10.05 34.15 5.17
N GLU A 14 -9.12 33.94 4.22
CA GLU A 14 -9.46 33.76 2.79
C GLU A 14 -9.46 32.30 2.29
N GLN A 15 -9.37 31.31 3.17
CA GLN A 15 -9.53 29.89 2.80
C GLN A 15 -10.48 29.12 3.72
N SER A 16 -11.77 29.43 3.68
CA SER A 16 -12.80 28.46 4.06
C SER A 16 -13.35 27.76 2.81
N ARG A 17 -12.64 26.75 2.31
CA ARG A 17 -13.27 25.72 1.48
C ARG A 17 -13.86 24.69 2.44
N PHE A 18 -15.18 24.52 2.36
CA PHE A 18 -16.07 23.75 3.24
C PHE A 18 -16.64 24.51 4.44
N SER A 19 -17.97 24.47 4.55
CA SER A 19 -18.69 25.05 5.66
C SER A 19 -18.40 24.26 6.92
N ARG A 20 -18.26 24.93 8.07
CA ARG A 20 -18.12 24.28 9.39
C ARG A 20 -19.19 23.20 9.64
N VAL A 21 -20.36 23.37 9.01
CA VAL A 21 -21.49 22.44 9.02
C VAL A 21 -21.15 21.10 8.36
N SER A 22 -20.36 21.09 7.29
CA SER A 22 -19.95 19.88 6.56
C SER A 22 -18.95 19.04 7.36
N GLU A 23 -18.00 19.70 8.03
CA GLU A 23 -16.98 19.04 8.85
C GLU A 23 -17.58 18.51 10.17
N GLU A 24 -18.45 19.28 10.82
CA GLU A 24 -19.20 18.85 12.00
C GLU A 24 -20.16 17.68 11.67
N HIS A 25 -20.77 17.62 10.47
CA HIS A 25 -21.68 16.53 10.08
C HIS A 25 -20.99 15.18 9.88
N VAL A 26 -19.73 15.19 9.44
CA VAL A 26 -18.92 13.97 9.25
C VAL A 26 -18.41 13.46 10.60
N ILE A 27 -17.85 14.34 11.44
CA ILE A 27 -17.34 13.99 12.77
C ILE A 27 -18.47 13.47 13.67
N GLN A 28 -19.65 14.09 13.62
CA GLN A 28 -20.82 13.68 14.41
C GLN A 28 -21.40 12.31 13.97
N LYS A 29 -21.17 11.88 12.72
CA LYS A 29 -21.56 10.55 12.21
C LYS A 29 -20.64 9.42 12.71
N PHE A 30 -19.36 9.70 12.94
CA PHE A 30 -18.40 8.70 13.45
C PHE A 30 -18.59 8.42 14.94
N GLN A 31 -19.18 9.34 15.70
CA GLN A 31 -19.38 9.21 17.15
C GLN A 31 -20.77 8.67 17.56
N GLN A 32 -21.72 8.49 16.63
CA GLN A 32 -23.07 8.02 16.97
C GLN A 32 -23.27 6.52 16.68
N PRO A 33 -23.86 5.74 17.61
CA PRO A 33 -24.25 4.36 17.33
C PRO A 33 -25.32 4.30 16.22
N LYS A 34 -25.08 3.45 15.22
CA LYS A 34 -25.89 3.32 13.99
C LYS A 34 -27.38 3.11 14.30
N THR A 35 -28.19 4.16 14.22
CA THR A 35 -29.65 4.01 14.16
C THR A 35 -30.06 3.61 12.74
N LYS A 36 -30.75 2.47 12.59
CA LYS A 36 -31.28 1.97 11.32
C LYS A 36 -32.11 3.05 10.60
N LYS A 37 -31.58 3.60 9.52
CA LYS A 37 -32.35 4.45 8.60
C LYS A 37 -33.37 3.61 7.82
N ARG A 38 -34.61 4.11 7.75
CA ARG A 38 -35.69 3.58 6.90
C ARG A 38 -35.30 3.79 5.44
N LYS A 39 -35.14 2.70 4.68
CA LYS A 39 -34.93 2.72 3.23
C LYS A 39 -36.15 3.34 2.55
N ILE A 40 -35.96 4.46 1.87
CA ILE A 40 -36.92 4.96 0.86
C ILE A 40 -36.60 4.21 -0.43
N TRP A 41 -37.55 3.40 -0.89
CA TRP A 41 -37.47 2.75 -2.20
C TRP A 41 -37.69 3.81 -3.28
N PHE A 42 -36.67 4.14 -4.06
CA PHE A 42 -36.87 4.75 -5.37
C PHE A 42 -37.30 3.64 -6.32
N THR A 43 -38.59 3.58 -6.63
CA THR A 43 -39.08 2.81 -7.77
C THR A 43 -38.55 3.47 -9.04
N ALA A 44 -37.84 2.71 -9.86
CA ALA A 44 -37.48 3.09 -11.23
C ALA A 44 -38.75 3.48 -12.00
N ILE A 45 -38.97 4.78 -12.17
CA ILE A 45 -40.00 5.28 -13.08
C ILE A 45 -39.42 5.13 -14.48
N SER A 46 -39.92 4.12 -15.20
CA SER A 46 -39.59 3.91 -16.61
C SER A 46 -39.88 5.20 -17.40
N PHE A 47 -38.83 5.76 -18.00
CA PHE A 47 -38.83 7.02 -18.75
C PHE A 47 -39.78 7.05 -19.96
N ALA A 48 -40.38 5.91 -20.34
CA ALA A 48 -41.32 5.81 -21.46
C ALA A 48 -42.65 6.59 -21.23
N ALA A 49 -43.01 6.94 -19.99
CA ALA A 49 -44.28 7.61 -19.70
C ALA A 49 -44.28 9.13 -19.92
N LEU A 50 -43.12 9.79 -20.05
CA LEU A 50 -43.04 11.24 -20.26
C LEU A 50 -43.15 11.68 -21.73
N LEU A 51 -43.04 10.74 -22.69
CA LEU A 51 -42.99 11.03 -24.12
C LEU A 51 -44.37 11.20 -24.78
N ILE A 52 -45.47 10.81 -24.12
CA ILE A 52 -46.82 10.83 -24.73
C ILE A 52 -47.56 12.17 -24.51
N ILE A 53 -47.10 13.05 -23.61
CA ILE A 53 -47.78 14.34 -23.34
C ILE A 53 -47.35 15.47 -24.30
N PHE A 54 -46.26 15.30 -25.08
CA PHE A 54 -45.67 16.39 -25.85
C PHE A 54 -46.20 16.59 -27.28
N VAL A 55 -47.04 15.70 -27.81
CA VAL A 55 -47.46 15.76 -29.23
C VAL A 55 -48.55 16.82 -29.52
N PHE A 56 -49.14 17.47 -28.51
CA PHE A 56 -50.26 18.42 -28.74
C PHE A 56 -50.08 19.87 -28.25
N GLY A 57 -48.89 20.28 -27.81
CA GLY A 57 -48.63 21.65 -27.33
C GLY A 57 -47.84 22.52 -28.31
N GLY A 58 -48.50 23.06 -29.35
CA GLY A 58 -47.86 24.01 -30.27
C GLY A 58 -47.52 25.36 -29.64
N LEU A 59 -46.36 25.90 -30.02
CA LEU A 59 -46.01 27.33 -30.09
C LEU A 59 -46.04 28.15 -28.79
N TYR A 60 -45.34 27.68 -27.76
CA TYR A 60 -44.63 28.60 -26.87
C TYR A 60 -43.14 28.46 -27.17
N LYS A 61 -42.45 29.58 -27.41
CA LYS A 61 -40.98 29.67 -27.23
C LYS A 61 -40.72 29.44 -25.73
N GLN A 62 -40.81 28.19 -25.30
CA GLN A 62 -40.23 27.77 -24.04
C GLN A 62 -38.72 28.03 -24.22
N ASN A 63 -38.17 28.85 -23.33
CA ASN A 63 -36.76 28.72 -23.00
C ASN A 63 -36.65 27.27 -22.50
N ASP A 64 -36.30 26.35 -23.40
CA ASP A 64 -36.06 24.97 -23.04
C ASP A 64 -35.09 25.02 -21.87
N SER A 65 -35.53 24.50 -20.73
CA SER A 65 -34.70 24.51 -19.54
C SER A 65 -33.36 23.88 -19.92
N VAL A 66 -32.27 24.34 -19.30
CA VAL A 66 -30.92 23.79 -19.54
C VAL A 66 -30.93 22.25 -19.47
N GLN A 67 -31.81 21.68 -18.63
CA GLN A 67 -32.08 20.25 -18.49
C GLN A 67 -32.79 19.62 -19.72
N ALA A 68 -33.76 20.29 -20.34
CA ALA A 68 -34.38 19.79 -21.57
C ALA A 68 -33.38 19.76 -22.73
N GLN A 69 -32.54 20.81 -22.85
CA GLN A 69 -31.44 20.86 -23.81
C GLN A 69 -30.42 19.75 -23.53
N PHE A 70 -30.20 19.38 -22.26
CA PHE A 70 -29.32 18.27 -21.88
C PHE A 70 -29.85 16.96 -22.43
N THR A 71 -31.11 16.65 -22.16
CA THR A 71 -31.73 15.40 -22.60
C THR A 71 -31.63 15.25 -24.11
N THR A 72 -31.99 16.28 -24.88
CA THR A 72 -31.86 16.26 -26.34
C THR A 72 -30.42 16.06 -26.79
N TYR A 73 -29.47 16.76 -26.18
CA TYR A 73 -28.05 16.61 -26.50
C TYR A 73 -27.53 15.20 -26.21
N PHE A 74 -27.86 14.65 -25.04
CA PHE A 74 -27.40 13.34 -24.59
C PHE A 74 -28.01 12.22 -25.45
N GLU A 75 -29.32 12.28 -25.72
CA GLU A 75 -30.00 11.35 -26.64
C GLU A 75 -29.40 11.39 -28.05
N GLN A 76 -29.08 12.58 -28.56
CA GLN A 76 -28.40 12.72 -29.85
C GLN A 76 -27.01 12.09 -29.84
N LYS A 77 -26.24 12.24 -28.75
CA LYS A 77 -24.92 11.62 -28.59
C LYS A 77 -24.98 10.10 -28.46
N MET A 78 -26.05 9.59 -27.87
CA MET A 78 -26.26 8.16 -27.68
C MET A 78 -27.10 7.51 -28.80
N HIS A 79 -27.44 8.27 -29.85
CA HIS A 79 -28.25 7.78 -30.96
C HIS A 79 -27.62 6.54 -31.62
N GLY A 80 -28.37 5.43 -31.66
CA GLY A 80 -27.94 4.16 -32.25
C GLY A 80 -27.14 3.25 -31.30
N LYS A 81 -26.95 3.64 -30.04
CA LYS A 81 -26.35 2.81 -29.00
C LYS A 81 -27.42 2.17 -28.12
N ASP A 82 -27.19 0.95 -27.65
CA ASP A 82 -27.98 0.34 -26.57
C ASP A 82 -27.40 0.81 -25.24
N TYR A 83 -28.13 1.66 -24.53
CA TYR A 83 -27.67 2.23 -23.27
C TYR A 83 -28.81 2.42 -22.26
N GLU A 84 -28.44 2.48 -20.98
CA GLU A 84 -29.34 2.78 -19.87
C GLU A 84 -28.69 3.77 -18.91
N VAL A 85 -29.33 4.91 -18.66
CA VAL A 85 -28.88 5.87 -17.64
C VAL A 85 -29.26 5.34 -16.26
N ILE A 86 -28.25 5.11 -15.42
CA ILE A 86 -28.42 4.58 -14.05
C ILE A 86 -28.19 5.65 -12.98
N PHE A 87 -27.61 6.79 -13.33
CA PHE A 87 -27.48 7.97 -12.47
C PHE A 87 -27.38 9.23 -13.31
N GLN A 88 -28.03 10.31 -12.85
CA GLN A 88 -27.91 11.63 -13.45
C GLN A 88 -28.15 12.70 -12.40
N GLU A 89 -27.23 13.65 -12.32
CA GLU A 89 -27.35 14.82 -11.46
C GLU A 89 -26.82 16.07 -12.18
N PHE A 90 -27.47 17.21 -11.94
CA PHE A 90 -27.10 18.51 -12.49
C PHE A 90 -26.50 19.38 -11.39
N ASP A 91 -25.68 20.35 -11.78
CA ASP A 91 -24.98 21.23 -10.84
C ASP A 91 -24.16 20.44 -9.81
N TYR A 92 -23.56 19.32 -10.24
CA TYR A 92 -22.89 18.35 -9.39
C TYR A 92 -21.56 18.88 -8.86
N VAL A 93 -20.64 19.32 -9.73
CA VAL A 93 -19.35 19.90 -9.32
C VAL A 93 -19.44 21.42 -9.26
N LYS A 94 -20.09 22.03 -10.25
CA LYS A 94 -20.29 23.47 -10.37
C LYS A 94 -21.62 23.76 -11.05
N LYS A 95 -22.08 25.01 -10.95
CA LYS A 95 -23.29 25.44 -11.67
C LYS A 95 -23.18 25.17 -13.17
N GLN A 96 -24.28 24.74 -13.76
CA GLN A 96 -24.46 24.43 -15.18
C GLN A 96 -23.56 23.29 -15.67
N ASP A 97 -23.37 22.26 -14.85
CA ASP A 97 -22.78 20.99 -15.27
C ASP A 97 -23.76 19.82 -15.08
N ALA A 98 -23.37 18.64 -15.56
CA ALA A 98 -24.07 17.40 -15.33
C ALA A 98 -23.09 16.23 -15.18
N LEU A 99 -23.41 15.32 -14.27
CA LEU A 99 -22.74 14.05 -14.10
C LEU A 99 -23.73 12.93 -14.43
N VAL A 100 -23.34 12.02 -15.32
CA VAL A 100 -24.20 10.91 -15.76
C VAL A 100 -23.45 9.61 -15.69
N ALA A 101 -23.99 8.62 -14.98
CA ALA A 101 -23.56 7.24 -15.09
C ALA A 101 -24.55 6.45 -15.95
N PHE A 102 -24.04 5.68 -16.91
CA PHE A 102 -24.86 4.88 -17.81
C PHE A 102 -24.18 3.57 -18.19
N ILE A 103 -25.00 2.55 -18.41
CA ILE A 103 -24.59 1.25 -18.93
C ILE A 103 -24.67 1.32 -20.46
N GLU A 104 -23.62 0.93 -21.18
CA GLU A 104 -23.64 0.70 -22.63
C GLU A 104 -23.52 -0.80 -22.89
N ARG A 105 -24.46 -1.36 -23.66
CA ARG A 105 -24.52 -2.78 -23.97
C ARG A 105 -23.98 -3.01 -25.37
N THR A 106 -22.74 -3.50 -25.43
CA THR A 106 -22.09 -3.90 -26.67
C THR A 106 -21.83 -5.41 -26.66
N ASP A 107 -20.68 -5.87 -27.13
CA ASP A 107 -20.19 -7.24 -26.90
C ASP A 107 -19.81 -7.47 -25.42
N VAL A 108 -19.37 -6.40 -24.75
CA VAL A 108 -19.13 -6.36 -23.31
C VAL A 108 -19.95 -5.22 -22.71
N GLU A 109 -20.74 -5.52 -21.68
CA GLU A 109 -21.47 -4.50 -20.93
C GLU A 109 -20.47 -3.64 -20.14
N ARG A 110 -20.55 -2.32 -20.33
CA ARG A 110 -19.67 -1.34 -19.68
C ARG A 110 -20.50 -0.28 -18.99
N ILE A 111 -20.03 0.17 -17.83
CA ILE A 111 -20.59 1.29 -17.10
C ILE A 111 -19.65 2.47 -17.27
N TYR A 112 -20.20 3.59 -17.73
CA TYR A 112 -19.45 4.83 -17.92
C TYR A 112 -19.94 5.88 -16.93
N LEU A 113 -19.01 6.73 -16.49
CA LEU A 113 -19.29 7.99 -15.82
C LEU A 113 -18.84 9.12 -16.74
N ALA A 114 -19.77 9.98 -17.13
CA ALA A 114 -19.53 11.12 -18.01
C ALA A 114 -19.78 12.44 -17.31
N TYR A 115 -18.86 13.38 -17.53
CA TYR A 115 -18.98 14.76 -17.06
C TYR A 115 -19.22 15.70 -18.24
N LEU A 116 -20.24 16.53 -18.11
CA LEU A 116 -20.69 17.46 -19.15
C LEU A 116 -20.83 18.87 -18.57
N GLU A 117 -20.48 19.87 -19.37
CA GLU A 117 -20.60 21.28 -18.99
C GLU A 117 -21.51 22.02 -19.97
N TYR A 118 -22.29 22.98 -19.47
CA TYR A 118 -23.08 23.91 -20.27
C TYR A 118 -22.42 25.29 -20.27
N LYS A 119 -21.92 25.71 -21.43
CA LYS A 119 -21.34 27.06 -21.65
C LYS A 119 -22.19 27.83 -22.66
N ASP A 120 -22.15 27.40 -23.92
CA ASP A 120 -22.96 27.91 -25.04
C ASP A 120 -23.83 26.78 -25.63
N GLY A 121 -24.22 25.85 -24.77
CA GLY A 121 -24.71 24.52 -25.12
C GLY A 121 -23.96 23.44 -24.34
N TRP A 122 -24.53 22.24 -24.30
CA TRP A 122 -23.91 21.10 -23.64
C TRP A 122 -22.70 20.59 -24.40
N ALA A 123 -21.62 20.36 -23.67
CA ALA A 123 -20.38 19.81 -24.20
C ALA A 123 -19.90 18.67 -23.30
N TRP A 124 -19.63 17.53 -23.93
CA TRP A 124 -19.07 16.35 -23.28
C TRP A 124 -17.59 16.60 -22.99
N GLN A 125 -17.21 16.68 -21.72
CA GLN A 125 -15.83 17.02 -21.35
C GLN A 125 -14.96 15.79 -21.23
N GLN A 126 -15.43 14.77 -20.51
CA GLN A 126 -14.64 13.59 -20.19
C GLN A 126 -15.52 12.42 -19.78
N THR A 127 -14.95 11.22 -19.88
CA THR A 127 -15.58 9.98 -19.45
C THR A 127 -14.55 9.04 -18.86
N THR A 128 -14.96 8.32 -17.83
CA THR A 128 -14.29 7.10 -17.37
C THR A 128 -15.26 5.93 -17.50
N GLY A 129 -14.76 4.70 -17.61
CA GLY A 129 -15.63 3.53 -17.74
C GLY A 129 -14.97 2.24 -17.28
N VAL A 130 -15.81 1.29 -16.91
CA VAL A 130 -15.45 -0.01 -16.32
C VAL A 130 -16.35 -1.10 -16.89
N THR A 131 -15.87 -2.33 -16.97
CA THR A 131 -16.73 -3.46 -17.40
C THR A 131 -17.71 -3.79 -16.28
N SER A 132 -19.00 -4.00 -16.60
CA SER A 132 -20.05 -4.24 -15.59
C SER A 132 -19.85 -5.52 -14.78
N LYS A 133 -19.03 -6.44 -15.30
CA LYS A 133 -18.60 -7.66 -14.66
C LYS A 133 -17.07 -7.72 -14.69
N PRO A 134 -16.41 -8.18 -13.62
CA PRO A 134 -15.00 -8.54 -13.69
C PRO A 134 -14.81 -9.60 -14.79
N MET A 135 -13.78 -9.47 -15.62
CA MET A 135 -13.39 -10.58 -16.49
C MET A 135 -12.96 -11.77 -15.61
N ASN A 136 -13.33 -13.00 -15.99
CA ASN A 136 -12.98 -14.20 -15.21
C ASN A 136 -11.48 -14.18 -14.84
N ASN A 137 -11.18 -14.27 -13.54
CA ASN A 137 -9.85 -14.20 -12.91
C ASN A 137 -9.23 -12.81 -12.72
N GLN A 138 -9.91 -11.72 -13.09
CA GLN A 138 -9.50 -10.39 -12.65
C GLN A 138 -10.15 -10.05 -11.31
N ASN A 139 -9.33 -9.59 -10.38
CA ASN A 139 -9.77 -9.17 -9.07
C ASN A 139 -10.90 -8.13 -9.22
N PRO A 140 -12.08 -8.29 -8.56
CA PRO A 140 -13.20 -7.37 -8.70
C PRO A 140 -12.85 -5.89 -8.50
N TRP A 141 -11.78 -5.57 -7.77
CA TRP A 141 -11.32 -4.21 -7.53
C TRP A 141 -10.60 -3.53 -8.72
N GLY A 142 -10.20 -4.29 -9.75
CA GLY A 142 -9.21 -3.89 -10.77
C GLY A 142 -9.73 -3.12 -11.99
N SER A 143 -10.97 -2.63 -11.98
CA SER A 143 -11.47 -1.76 -13.07
C SER A 143 -11.66 -0.35 -12.55
N ARG A 144 -10.64 0.48 -12.71
CA ARG A 144 -10.71 1.91 -12.47
C ARG A 144 -10.35 2.64 -13.73
N GLY A 145 -11.19 3.57 -14.14
CA GLY A 145 -10.67 4.74 -14.83
C GLY A 145 -10.73 5.90 -13.85
N SER A 146 -9.58 6.48 -13.56
CA SER A 146 -9.54 7.87 -13.10
C SER A 146 -9.33 8.77 -14.32
N THR A 147 -9.91 9.96 -14.34
CA THR A 147 -9.56 10.94 -15.37
C THR A 147 -8.29 11.70 -15.00
N ASP A 148 -7.47 12.05 -16.01
CA ASP A 148 -6.20 12.74 -15.79
C ASP A 148 -6.36 14.25 -15.49
N ASN A 149 -7.58 14.77 -15.60
CA ASN A 149 -7.88 16.20 -15.48
C ASN A 149 -9.05 16.46 -14.54
N ALA A 150 -9.02 17.63 -13.92
CA ALA A 150 -10.13 18.11 -13.10
C ALA A 150 -11.39 18.37 -13.95
N PRO A 151 -12.59 18.01 -13.44
CA PRO A 151 -12.79 17.30 -12.18
C PRO A 151 -12.36 15.82 -12.30
N PHE A 152 -11.56 15.34 -11.35
CA PHE A 152 -11.09 13.97 -11.30
C PHE A 152 -12.28 13.06 -10.99
N MET A 153 -12.63 12.20 -11.94
CA MET A 153 -13.70 11.24 -11.79
C MET A 153 -13.11 9.88 -11.44
N TYR A 154 -13.63 9.26 -10.40
CA TYR A 154 -13.26 7.92 -9.95
C TYR A 154 -14.48 7.04 -10.04
N ALA A 155 -14.32 5.87 -10.65
CA ALA A 155 -15.38 4.89 -10.73
C ALA A 155 -14.81 3.48 -10.70
N GLY A 156 -15.61 2.54 -10.23
CA GLY A 156 -15.25 1.14 -10.20
C GLY A 156 -16.43 0.24 -9.89
N ILE A 157 -16.18 -1.07 -9.96
CA ILE A 157 -17.11 -2.10 -9.51
C ILE A 157 -16.47 -2.86 -8.37
N ILE A 158 -17.28 -3.31 -7.43
CA ILE A 158 -16.90 -4.16 -6.31
C ILE A 158 -17.97 -5.22 -6.14
N SER A 159 -17.63 -6.42 -5.65
CA SER A 159 -18.68 -7.33 -5.19
C SER A 159 -19.27 -6.80 -3.89
N ASN A 160 -20.58 -7.03 -3.69
CA ASN A 160 -21.31 -6.61 -2.50
C ASN A 160 -20.76 -7.25 -1.21
N PHE A 161 -19.99 -8.33 -1.34
CA PHE A 161 -19.33 -9.00 -0.22
C PHE A 161 -17.96 -8.41 0.09
N ASP A 162 -17.42 -7.54 -0.77
CA ASP A 162 -16.01 -7.16 -0.69
C ASP A 162 -15.80 -5.85 0.07
N ALA A 163 -16.73 -4.89 -0.06
CA ALA A 163 -16.65 -3.60 0.61
C ALA A 163 -17.99 -3.17 1.24
N SER A 164 -17.92 -2.65 2.46
CA SER A 164 -19.03 -2.01 3.15
C SER A 164 -19.06 -0.49 2.97
N GLN A 165 -17.91 0.12 2.64
CA GLN A 165 -17.76 1.56 2.42
C GLN A 165 -16.58 1.86 1.50
N ILE A 166 -16.69 2.89 0.67
CA ILE A 166 -15.60 3.45 -0.14
C ILE A 166 -15.49 4.95 0.13
N ILE A 167 -14.26 5.42 0.33
CA ILE A 167 -13.94 6.84 0.53
C ILE A 167 -12.95 7.27 -0.55
N VAL A 168 -13.24 8.40 -1.19
CA VAL A 168 -12.38 9.07 -2.17
C VAL A 168 -11.93 10.40 -1.58
N GLY A 169 -10.67 10.52 -1.18
CA GLY A 169 -10.13 11.67 -0.47
C GLY A 169 -10.71 11.72 0.94
N GLN A 170 -11.72 12.57 1.13
CA GLN A 170 -12.49 12.72 2.38
C GLN A 170 -13.99 12.48 2.18
N GLN A 171 -14.45 12.20 0.95
CA GLN A 171 -15.87 12.00 0.65
C GLN A 171 -16.19 10.52 0.54
N GLU A 172 -17.37 10.13 1.03
CA GLU A 172 -17.92 8.81 0.77
C GLU A 172 -18.32 8.72 -0.72
N ALA A 173 -17.97 7.62 -1.38
CA ALA A 173 -18.34 7.41 -2.78
C ALA A 173 -19.84 7.11 -2.90
N GLU A 174 -20.44 7.57 -3.99
CA GLU A 174 -21.79 7.17 -4.37
C GLU A 174 -21.79 5.71 -4.80
N THR A 175 -22.88 4.99 -4.51
CA THR A 175 -23.00 3.57 -4.82
C THR A 175 -24.33 3.25 -5.50
N ILE A 176 -24.28 2.43 -6.54
CA ILE A 176 -25.43 1.94 -7.29
C ILE A 176 -25.37 0.41 -7.30
N GLN A 177 -26.41 -0.22 -6.75
CA GLN A 177 -26.53 -1.67 -6.77
C GLN A 177 -26.78 -2.15 -8.20
N LEU A 178 -25.97 -3.09 -8.66
CA LEU A 178 -26.10 -3.75 -9.95
C LEU A 178 -26.66 -5.17 -9.74
N ASP A 179 -27.01 -5.82 -10.86
CA ASP A 179 -27.33 -7.24 -10.86
C ASP A 179 -26.11 -8.11 -10.47
N ASN A 180 -26.36 -9.35 -10.05
CA ASN A 180 -25.33 -10.36 -9.74
C ASN A 180 -24.41 -10.02 -8.54
N ASN A 181 -24.93 -9.32 -7.53
CA ASN A 181 -24.21 -8.98 -6.30
C ASN A 181 -23.00 -8.06 -6.53
N PHE A 182 -23.06 -7.16 -7.51
CA PHE A 182 -22.05 -6.12 -7.70
C PHE A 182 -22.60 -4.75 -7.32
N THR A 183 -21.71 -3.86 -6.89
CA THR A 183 -21.99 -2.45 -6.68
C THR A 183 -21.07 -1.64 -7.58
N TYR A 184 -21.66 -0.79 -8.39
CA TYR A 184 -20.93 0.30 -9.05
C TYR A 184 -20.74 1.42 -8.04
N TRP A 185 -19.53 1.92 -7.90
CA TRP A 185 -19.24 3.08 -7.06
C TRP A 185 -18.58 4.17 -7.88
N PHE A 186 -18.80 5.42 -7.50
CA PHE A 186 -18.11 6.55 -8.09
C PHE A 186 -17.99 7.74 -7.15
N ALA A 187 -17.02 8.61 -7.43
CA ALA A 187 -16.91 9.91 -6.80
C ALA A 187 -16.25 10.89 -7.77
N VAL A 188 -16.47 12.18 -7.56
CA VAL A 188 -15.84 13.25 -8.35
C VAL A 188 -15.14 14.21 -7.41
N SER A 189 -13.94 14.65 -7.75
CA SER A 189 -13.17 15.60 -6.95
C SER A 189 -12.56 16.68 -7.82
N ASP A 190 -12.40 17.89 -7.28
CA ASP A 190 -11.67 18.97 -7.94
C ASP A 190 -10.15 18.73 -7.96
N LYS A 191 -9.67 17.75 -7.19
CA LYS A 191 -8.27 17.37 -7.05
C LYS A 191 -8.10 15.85 -7.10
N ALA A 192 -6.85 15.43 -7.25
CA ALA A 192 -6.52 14.05 -7.02
C ALA A 192 -6.90 13.59 -5.60
N ALA A 193 -7.25 12.33 -5.44
CA ALA A 193 -7.74 11.82 -4.18
C ALA A 193 -7.29 10.38 -3.95
N ARG A 194 -6.88 10.08 -2.71
CA ARG A 194 -6.69 8.70 -2.26
C ARG A 194 -8.00 7.94 -2.35
N ILE A 195 -7.96 6.63 -2.56
CA ILE A 195 -9.17 5.81 -2.52
C ILE A 195 -8.98 4.66 -1.57
N VAL A 196 -9.82 4.59 -0.54
CA VAL A 196 -9.76 3.58 0.49
C VAL A 196 -11.13 2.91 0.62
N ALA A 197 -11.13 1.63 0.97
CA ALA A 197 -12.34 0.86 1.18
C ALA A 197 -12.27 0.09 2.50
N GLN A 198 -13.41 -0.01 3.16
CA GLN A 198 -13.59 -0.87 4.33
C GLN A 198 -14.22 -2.18 3.87
N ASN A 199 -13.61 -3.31 4.20
CA ASN A 199 -14.21 -4.62 3.91
C ASN A 199 -15.39 -4.92 4.87
N GLN A 200 -16.09 -6.04 4.64
CA GLN A 200 -17.21 -6.44 5.51
C GLN A 200 -16.79 -6.81 6.94
N HIS A 201 -15.51 -7.09 7.15
CA HIS A 201 -14.91 -7.34 8.47
C HIS A 201 -14.45 -6.05 9.17
N GLY A 202 -14.68 -4.88 8.57
CA GLY A 202 -14.30 -3.59 9.14
C GLY A 202 -12.86 -3.16 8.86
N GLN A 203 -12.07 -3.95 8.14
CA GLN A 203 -10.68 -3.63 7.84
C GLN A 203 -10.59 -2.66 6.67
N TRP A 204 -9.81 -1.59 6.86
CA TRP A 204 -9.55 -0.60 5.82
C TRP A 204 -8.35 -0.97 4.96
N LYS A 205 -8.47 -0.79 3.65
CA LYS A 205 -7.39 -0.95 2.67
C LYS A 205 -7.42 0.18 1.65
N ARG A 206 -6.25 0.59 1.16
CA ARG A 206 -6.17 1.42 -0.03
C ARG A 206 -6.53 0.54 -1.22
N LEU A 207 -7.40 1.05 -2.06
CA LEU A 207 -7.70 0.41 -3.33
C LEU A 207 -6.69 0.96 -4.34
N THR A 208 -5.80 0.10 -4.84
CA THR A 208 -4.82 0.42 -5.88
C THR A 208 -5.04 -0.46 -7.11
N ASP A 209 -4.56 -0.04 -8.28
CA ASP A 209 -4.83 -0.73 -9.55
C ASP A 209 -4.07 -2.06 -9.70
N THR A 210 -3.14 -2.34 -8.79
CA THR A 210 -2.33 -3.56 -8.75
C THR A 210 -2.49 -4.27 -7.42
N PHE A 211 -3.50 -5.13 -7.29
CA PHE A 211 -3.54 -6.09 -6.18
C PHE A 211 -2.53 -7.24 -6.33
N ASP A 212 -1.85 -7.31 -7.48
CA ASP A 212 -0.74 -8.22 -7.75
C ASP A 212 0.62 -7.58 -7.49
N THR A 213 0.70 -6.43 -6.79
CA THR A 213 1.94 -6.18 -6.08
C THR A 213 2.01 -7.25 -5.02
N ILE A 214 2.69 -8.36 -5.37
CA ILE A 214 3.73 -8.98 -4.54
C ILE A 214 4.02 -7.95 -3.45
N GLU A 215 3.71 -8.23 -2.19
CA GLU A 215 4.26 -7.46 -1.09
C GLU A 215 5.75 -7.38 -1.42
N GLU A 216 6.18 -6.29 -2.07
CA GLU A 216 7.55 -6.13 -2.51
C GLU A 216 8.24 -6.11 -1.19
N ASP A 217 8.87 -7.24 -0.90
CA ASP A 217 9.26 -7.55 0.44
C ASP A 217 10.18 -6.43 0.87
N PHE A 218 9.61 -5.59 1.72
CA PHE A 218 10.11 -4.25 1.96
C PHE A 218 11.40 -4.32 2.78
N ASN A 219 11.81 -5.53 3.12
CA ASN A 219 13.03 -5.93 3.77
C ASN A 219 14.25 -5.14 3.31
N VAL A 220 15.01 -4.75 4.32
CA VAL A 220 16.29 -4.08 4.14
C VAL A 220 17.27 -5.11 3.59
N PRO A 221 17.90 -4.89 2.43
CA PRO A 221 18.83 -5.86 1.86
C PRO A 221 19.98 -6.16 2.82
N ILE A 222 20.51 -7.38 2.77
CA ILE A 222 21.69 -7.78 3.54
C ILE A 222 22.90 -7.86 2.61
N ILE A 223 23.97 -7.18 2.99
CA ILE A 223 25.20 -7.04 2.21
C ILE A 223 26.29 -7.93 2.81
N ASP A 224 26.75 -8.91 2.02
CA ASP A 224 27.73 -9.90 2.48
C ASP A 224 29.17 -9.38 2.51
N SER A 225 29.51 -8.49 1.58
CA SER A 225 30.84 -7.93 1.48
C SER A 225 30.80 -6.48 1.02
N LEU A 226 31.71 -5.69 1.57
CA LEU A 226 31.83 -4.27 1.24
C LEU A 226 32.96 -4.03 0.25
N SER A 227 32.71 -3.16 -0.72
CA SER A 227 33.78 -2.60 -1.53
C SER A 227 34.66 -1.66 -0.70
N ALA A 228 35.89 -1.40 -1.15
CA ALA A 228 36.82 -0.50 -0.45
C ALA A 228 36.30 0.96 -0.32
N LYS A 229 35.26 1.32 -1.06
CA LYS A 229 34.67 2.66 -1.07
C LYS A 229 33.39 2.77 -0.24
N GLN A 230 32.72 1.65 0.00
CA GLN A 230 31.51 1.60 0.81
C GLN A 230 31.86 1.83 2.28
N THR A 231 30.92 2.43 3.01
CA THR A 231 31.11 2.77 4.42
C THR A 231 29.91 2.29 5.24
N VAL A 232 30.15 1.97 6.51
CA VAL A 232 29.11 1.63 7.47
C VAL A 232 28.83 2.86 8.33
N LEU A 233 27.57 3.25 8.43
CA LEU A 233 27.12 4.39 9.23
C LEU A 233 26.06 3.95 10.23
N ASP A 234 26.27 4.26 11.50
CA ASP A 234 25.24 4.06 12.53
C ASP A 234 24.37 5.31 12.66
N LEU A 235 23.29 5.36 11.87
CA LEU A 235 22.35 6.47 11.84
C LEU A 235 21.04 6.07 12.52
N LYS A 236 20.78 6.57 13.73
CA LYS A 236 19.62 6.21 14.56
C LYS A 236 18.36 7.05 14.25
N THR A 237 17.99 7.18 12.98
CA THR A 237 16.81 7.95 12.56
C THR A 237 15.65 7.05 12.18
N ASP A 238 14.45 7.33 12.68
CA ASP A 238 13.22 6.59 12.41
C ASP A 238 12.47 7.11 11.17
N THR A 239 13.11 7.91 10.32
CA THR A 239 12.50 8.47 9.09
C THR A 239 12.10 7.40 8.08
N MET A 240 12.68 6.21 8.17
CA MET A 240 12.37 5.08 7.29
C MET A 240 11.61 3.96 8.00
N ASP A 241 11.13 4.19 9.24
CA ASP A 241 10.43 3.18 10.04
C ASP A 241 9.04 2.87 9.47
N ARG A 242 8.78 1.61 9.16
CA ARG A 242 7.46 1.13 8.74
C ARG A 242 6.84 0.17 9.75
N GLY A 243 7.28 0.23 11.01
CA GLY A 243 6.81 -0.63 12.09
C GLY A 243 7.84 -1.66 12.54
N ASN A 244 8.86 -1.92 11.71
CA ASN A 244 9.86 -2.96 11.93
C ASN A 244 11.28 -2.41 12.11
N LYS A 245 11.39 -1.09 12.40
CA LYS A 245 12.65 -0.40 12.68
C LYS A 245 13.64 -0.36 11.51
N GLU A 246 13.12 -0.20 10.30
CA GLU A 246 13.92 -0.28 9.09
C GLU A 246 14.92 0.87 8.97
N TYR A 247 16.11 0.53 8.50
CA TYR A 247 17.27 1.41 8.35
C TYR A 247 17.80 2.09 9.62
N TYR A 248 17.37 1.69 10.83
CA TYR A 248 17.96 2.18 12.08
C TYR A 248 18.14 1.13 13.18
N ARG A 249 17.67 -0.11 12.97
CA ARG A 249 17.96 -1.23 13.88
C ARG A 249 19.45 -1.53 13.94
N TYR A 250 20.10 -1.60 12.78
CA TYR A 250 21.54 -1.85 12.63
C TYR A 250 22.23 -0.72 11.85
N PRO A 251 23.56 -0.59 11.93
CA PRO A 251 24.31 0.30 11.06
C PRO A 251 24.06 -0.03 9.58
N ILE A 252 23.90 1.02 8.77
CA ILE A 252 23.59 0.91 7.34
C ILE A 252 24.85 0.97 6.48
N VAL A 253 24.83 0.25 5.36
CA VAL A 253 25.87 0.30 4.33
C VAL A 253 25.53 1.41 3.34
N ILE A 254 26.51 2.29 3.10
CA ILE A 254 26.39 3.43 2.20
C ILE A 254 27.39 3.28 1.05
N ASP A 255 26.89 3.42 -0.17
CA ASP A 255 27.69 3.63 -1.36
C ASP A 255 27.81 5.14 -1.67
N PRO A 256 29.01 5.74 -1.51
CA PRO A 256 29.20 7.15 -1.84
C PRO A 256 29.28 7.41 -3.34
N GLU A 257 29.50 6.39 -4.18
CA GLU A 257 29.61 6.53 -5.64
C GLU A 257 28.26 6.28 -6.31
N ILE A 258 27.45 7.34 -6.38
CA ILE A 258 26.14 7.29 -7.03
C ILE A 258 26.33 7.49 -8.54
N ASP A 259 26.44 6.39 -9.31
CA ASP A 259 26.52 6.43 -10.77
C ASP A 259 25.22 6.94 -11.41
N LYS A 260 24.10 6.47 -10.88
CA LYS A 260 22.75 6.82 -11.32
C LYS A 260 21.81 6.71 -10.12
N LEU A 261 20.94 7.70 -9.97
CA LEU A 261 19.86 7.67 -9.00
C LEU A 261 18.59 7.16 -9.66
N GLU A 262 17.93 6.20 -9.01
CA GLU A 262 16.67 5.66 -9.48
C GLU A 262 15.55 5.98 -8.49
N ARG A 263 14.34 6.02 -9.02
CA ARG A 263 13.16 6.19 -8.18
C ARG A 263 13.02 4.98 -7.26
N GLY A 264 12.72 5.22 -6.00
CA GLY A 264 12.68 4.18 -4.97
C GLY A 264 14.00 3.99 -4.25
N ASP A 265 15.12 4.54 -4.76
CA ASP A 265 16.40 4.49 -4.04
C ASP A 265 16.29 5.16 -2.67
N ILE A 266 16.95 4.58 -1.67
CA ILE A 266 17.10 5.19 -0.36
C ILE A 266 18.47 5.84 -0.29
N ILE A 267 18.51 7.08 0.18
CA ILE A 267 19.72 7.89 0.20
C ILE A 267 19.95 8.47 1.58
N THR A 268 21.22 8.73 1.88
CA THR A 268 21.61 9.63 2.96
C THR A 268 22.01 10.99 2.41
N TYR A 269 21.58 12.05 3.08
CA TYR A 269 21.88 13.43 2.68
C TYR A 269 21.90 14.35 3.90
N THR A 270 22.44 15.56 3.71
CA THR A 270 22.36 16.64 4.70
C THR A 270 21.13 17.50 4.42
N ASN A 271 20.16 17.49 5.34
CA ASN A 271 18.93 18.26 5.21
C ASN A 271 19.15 19.77 5.36
N THR A 272 18.10 20.55 5.16
CA THR A 272 18.11 22.03 5.28
C THR A 272 18.52 22.55 6.66
N LYS A 273 18.47 21.71 7.71
CA LYS A 273 18.92 22.02 9.07
C LYS A 273 20.39 21.63 9.32
N GLY A 274 21.10 21.12 8.31
CA GLY A 274 22.48 20.66 8.45
C GLY A 274 22.62 19.28 9.10
N GLN A 275 21.52 18.55 9.29
CA GLN A 275 21.53 17.23 9.91
C GLN A 275 21.59 16.13 8.84
N GLN A 276 22.34 15.07 9.11
CA GLN A 276 22.32 13.88 8.26
C GLN A 276 21.05 13.07 8.51
N THR A 277 20.37 12.65 7.44
CA THR A 277 19.10 11.93 7.50
C THR A 277 18.98 10.91 6.36
N LEU A 278 17.89 10.13 6.36
CA LEU A 278 17.50 9.19 5.30
C LEU A 278 16.15 9.58 4.69
N SER A 279 16.01 9.39 3.39
CA SER A 279 14.73 9.45 2.69
C SER A 279 14.77 8.62 1.41
N ARG A 280 13.59 8.29 0.88
CA ARG A 280 13.43 7.67 -0.42
C ARG A 280 13.36 8.70 -1.52
N VAL A 281 14.01 8.42 -2.65
CA VAL A 281 13.93 9.24 -3.87
C VAL A 281 12.62 8.94 -4.56
N ILE A 282 11.79 9.97 -4.68
CA ILE A 282 10.47 9.86 -5.29
C ILE A 282 10.42 10.58 -6.62
N GLY A 283 11.02 11.76 -6.76
CA GLY A 283 11.09 12.49 -8.04
C GLY A 283 12.53 12.69 -8.50
N LEU A 284 12.75 12.51 -9.79
CA LEU A 284 14.05 12.64 -10.46
C LEU A 284 14.18 14.02 -11.15
N PRO A 285 15.39 14.42 -11.58
CA PRO A 285 15.58 15.70 -12.24
C PRO A 285 14.67 15.90 -13.46
N ASP A 286 14.25 17.15 -13.69
CA ASP A 286 13.37 17.59 -14.77
C ASP A 286 11.92 17.06 -14.72
N GLU A 287 11.56 16.25 -13.71
CA GLU A 287 10.18 15.81 -13.46
C GLU A 287 9.37 16.87 -12.69
N THR A 288 8.05 16.79 -12.76
CA THR A 288 7.14 17.58 -11.94
C THR A 288 6.51 16.74 -10.85
N VAL A 289 6.65 17.16 -9.59
CA VAL A 289 6.10 16.45 -8.43
C VAL A 289 5.01 17.27 -7.74
N GLU A 290 4.04 16.59 -7.15
CA GLU A 290 2.97 17.18 -6.34
C GLU A 290 2.55 16.15 -5.28
N ILE A 291 2.06 16.60 -4.12
CA ILE A 291 1.35 15.71 -3.19
C ILE A 291 -0.05 16.27 -3.01
N ILE A 292 -1.04 15.40 -3.23
CA ILE A 292 -2.44 15.74 -3.09
C ILE A 292 -3.09 14.75 -2.13
N ASN A 293 -3.58 15.23 -0.99
CA ASN A 293 -4.21 14.41 0.05
C ASN A 293 -3.39 13.15 0.41
N GLY A 294 -2.09 13.35 0.67
CA GLY A 294 -1.17 12.26 1.01
C GLY A 294 -0.92 11.27 -0.12
N THR A 295 -1.11 11.66 -1.38
CA THR A 295 -0.75 10.86 -2.55
C THR A 295 0.23 11.65 -3.40
N VAL A 296 1.42 11.10 -3.61
CA VAL A 296 2.43 11.66 -4.51
C VAL A 296 1.99 11.45 -5.96
N VAL A 297 2.11 12.51 -6.76
CA VAL A 297 1.89 12.52 -8.21
C VAL A 297 3.18 12.97 -8.89
N VAL A 298 3.63 12.25 -9.92
CA VAL A 298 4.82 12.63 -10.68
C VAL A 298 4.51 12.68 -12.17
N ASP A 299 4.78 13.81 -12.82
CA ASP A 299 4.40 14.11 -14.21
C ASP A 299 2.92 13.87 -14.50
N SER A 300 2.07 14.19 -13.52
CA SER A 300 0.63 13.92 -13.53
C SER A 300 0.25 12.42 -13.55
N ILE A 301 1.23 11.52 -13.33
CA ILE A 301 1.03 10.08 -13.22
C ILE A 301 0.96 9.68 -11.74
N TYR A 302 0.02 8.80 -11.43
CA TYR A 302 -0.11 8.15 -10.12
C TYR A 302 0.58 6.79 -10.14
N PHE A 303 1.19 6.46 -9.01
CA PHE A 303 1.87 5.20 -8.81
C PHE A 303 1.13 4.41 -7.73
N ALA A 304 0.99 3.10 -7.94
CA ALA A 304 0.30 2.21 -7.03
C ALA A 304 1.19 1.73 -5.88
N GLN A 305 2.51 1.93 -5.97
CA GLN A 305 3.46 1.53 -4.95
C GLN A 305 3.23 2.29 -3.64
N ASP A 306 3.36 1.59 -2.53
CA ASP A 306 2.97 2.07 -1.21
C ASP A 306 3.73 3.35 -0.77
N TYR A 307 4.97 3.53 -1.24
CA TYR A 307 5.87 4.63 -0.90
C TYR A 307 5.54 5.94 -1.62
N PHE A 308 4.54 5.92 -2.51
CA PHE A 308 3.90 7.14 -3.04
C PHE A 308 2.75 7.63 -2.16
N PHE A 309 2.44 6.95 -1.05
CA PHE A 309 1.37 7.33 -0.17
C PHE A 309 1.89 7.79 1.19
N ALA A 310 1.18 8.75 1.77
CA ALA A 310 1.37 9.15 3.15
C ALA A 310 1.20 7.94 4.04
N LYS A 311 2.20 7.72 4.90
CA LYS A 311 2.20 6.60 5.82
C LYS A 311 2.90 6.94 7.13
N ILE A 312 2.43 6.31 8.19
CA ILE A 312 3.00 6.40 9.54
C ILE A 312 3.22 4.98 10.03
N MET A 313 4.47 4.62 10.36
CA MET A 313 4.83 3.27 10.83
C MET A 313 4.27 2.18 9.90
N GLY A 314 4.39 2.39 8.59
CA GLY A 314 3.98 1.43 7.55
C GLY A 314 2.50 1.48 7.19
N GLU A 315 1.65 2.13 7.98
CA GLU A 315 0.23 2.23 7.69
C GLU A 315 -0.05 3.36 6.69
N THR A 316 -0.64 3.03 5.54
CA THR A 316 -0.95 3.97 4.45
C THR A 316 -2.41 4.47 4.48
N VAL A 317 -3.23 3.92 5.37
CA VAL A 317 -4.65 4.25 5.53
C VAL A 317 -4.92 4.85 6.89
N TYR A 318 -5.25 6.15 6.92
CA TYR A 318 -5.58 6.91 8.12
C TYR A 318 -6.59 6.19 9.04
N GLU A 319 -7.66 5.65 8.45
CA GLU A 319 -8.70 4.95 9.17
C GLU A 319 -8.15 3.69 9.87
N SER A 320 -7.34 2.89 9.16
CA SER A 320 -6.68 1.70 9.73
C SER A 320 -5.68 2.08 10.84
N TYR A 321 -4.95 3.19 10.64
CA TYR A 321 -4.02 3.73 11.65
C TYR A 321 -4.73 4.09 12.96
N LEU A 322 -5.86 4.82 12.86
CA LEU A 322 -6.67 5.14 14.03
C LEU A 322 -7.21 3.87 14.70
N GLU A 323 -7.67 2.90 13.92
CA GLU A 323 -8.20 1.64 14.46
C GLU A 323 -7.17 0.83 15.26
N LYS A 324 -5.94 0.70 14.72
CA LYS A 324 -4.84 -0.01 15.38
C LYS A 324 -4.41 0.62 16.70
N LEU A 325 -4.70 1.90 16.88
CA LEU A 325 -4.23 2.69 18.01
C LEU A 325 -5.38 3.26 18.86
N LYS A 326 -6.61 2.72 18.71
CA LYS A 326 -7.82 3.15 19.46
C LYS A 326 -7.61 3.24 20.98
N ASP A 327 -6.72 2.41 21.53
CA ASP A 327 -6.42 2.37 22.97
C ASP A 327 -5.20 3.22 23.37
N ALA A 328 -4.52 3.85 22.41
CA ALA A 328 -3.42 4.77 22.63
C ALA A 328 -3.91 6.22 22.65
N ASN A 329 -3.24 7.08 23.42
CA ASN A 329 -3.50 8.52 23.40
C ASN A 329 -2.89 9.17 22.15
N ILE A 330 -3.46 8.88 20.97
CA ILE A 330 -2.98 9.41 19.70
C ILE A 330 -3.39 10.88 19.57
N ASN A 331 -2.49 11.69 19.04
CA ASN A 331 -2.86 12.97 18.48
C ASN A 331 -3.45 12.77 17.06
N GLU A 332 -4.77 12.52 16.97
CA GLU A 332 -5.47 12.30 15.70
C GLU A 332 -5.26 13.45 14.71
N GLN A 333 -5.24 14.69 15.19
CA GLN A 333 -5.06 15.87 14.35
C GLN A 333 -3.68 15.88 13.69
N ALA A 334 -2.62 15.56 14.44
CA ALA A 334 -1.27 15.44 13.87
C ALA A 334 -1.19 14.30 12.84
N ALA A 335 -1.86 13.17 13.09
CA ALA A 335 -1.94 12.08 12.12
C ALA A 335 -2.68 12.53 10.84
N LYS A 336 -3.81 13.24 10.99
CA LYS A 336 -4.58 13.79 9.88
C LYS A 336 -3.73 14.75 9.03
N GLU A 337 -2.93 15.61 9.64
CA GLU A 337 -2.01 16.50 8.91
C GLU A 337 -1.00 15.75 8.04
N VAL A 338 -0.53 14.59 8.50
CA VAL A 338 0.37 13.72 7.73
C VAL A 338 -0.36 13.00 6.60
N PHE A 339 -1.46 12.31 6.90
CA PHE A 339 -2.19 11.50 5.91
C PHE A 339 -2.88 12.33 4.81
N PHE A 340 -3.18 13.59 5.10
CA PHE A 340 -3.79 14.52 4.16
C PHE A 340 -2.83 15.64 3.76
N TYR A 341 -1.53 15.43 3.92
CA TYR A 341 -0.50 16.39 3.54
C TYR A 341 -0.62 16.76 2.06
N ASN A 342 -0.35 18.04 1.74
CA ASN A 342 -0.30 18.53 0.38
C ASN A 342 1.05 19.22 0.13
N PHE A 343 1.61 18.98 -1.04
CA PHE A 343 2.85 19.59 -1.52
C PHE A 343 2.58 20.23 -2.89
N PRO A 344 2.91 21.52 -3.09
CA PRO A 344 2.55 22.23 -4.31
C PRO A 344 3.25 21.62 -5.53
N ARG A 345 2.58 21.67 -6.68
CA ARG A 345 3.15 21.25 -7.96
C ARG A 345 4.47 21.98 -8.22
N THR A 346 5.55 21.23 -8.30
CA THR A 346 6.92 21.74 -8.40
C THR A 346 7.67 21.00 -9.49
N THR A 347 8.20 21.72 -10.48
CA THR A 347 9.12 21.18 -11.47
C THR A 347 10.54 21.17 -10.91
N LEU A 348 11.17 20.00 -10.89
CA LEU A 348 12.50 19.79 -10.35
C LEU A 348 13.55 20.29 -11.35
N GLY A 349 14.56 21.01 -10.87
CA GLY A 349 15.70 21.38 -11.69
C GLY A 349 16.63 20.19 -11.97
N LYS A 350 17.53 20.36 -12.95
CA LYS A 350 18.52 19.34 -13.39
C LYS A 350 19.39 18.73 -12.28
N ASN A 351 19.60 19.47 -11.19
CA ASN A 351 20.41 19.03 -10.05
C ASN A 351 19.57 18.86 -8.78
N GLN A 352 18.26 18.64 -8.93
CA GLN A 352 17.33 18.48 -7.83
C GLN A 352 16.61 17.14 -7.90
N VAL A 353 16.29 16.62 -6.72
CA VAL A 353 15.46 15.42 -6.55
C VAL A 353 14.43 15.68 -5.46
N PHE A 354 13.29 15.03 -5.56
CA PHE A 354 12.25 15.08 -4.54
C PHE A 354 12.33 13.84 -3.68
N VAL A 355 12.42 14.05 -2.36
CA VAL A 355 12.64 12.97 -1.40
C VAL A 355 11.53 12.94 -0.37
N VAL A 356 11.14 11.72 0.00
CA VAL A 356 10.05 11.45 0.92
C VAL A 356 10.51 10.37 1.90
N PRO A 357 10.41 10.60 3.23
CA PRO A 357 10.67 9.56 4.22
C PRO A 357 9.61 8.46 4.13
N ASP A 358 9.95 7.20 4.45
CA ASP A 358 8.90 6.17 4.56
C ASP A 358 8.02 6.39 5.79
N ASN A 359 8.50 7.10 6.82
CA ASN A 359 7.68 7.58 7.93
C ASN A 359 7.46 9.08 7.83
N TRP A 360 6.31 9.48 7.27
CA TRP A 360 6.01 10.88 6.98
C TRP A 360 5.87 11.73 8.25
N ALA A 361 5.62 11.11 9.41
CA ALA A 361 5.57 11.80 10.69
C ALA A 361 6.96 12.10 11.31
N ARG A 362 8.03 11.53 10.74
CA ARG A 362 9.39 11.56 11.34
C ARG A 362 10.45 12.19 10.44
N GLY A 363 10.16 12.45 9.17
CA GLY A 363 11.09 13.07 8.24
C GLY A 363 10.54 14.30 7.53
N ALA A 364 11.43 15.00 6.82
CA ALA A 364 11.05 16.11 5.96
C ALA A 364 10.74 15.60 4.55
N ILE A 365 9.63 16.06 4.00
CA ILE A 365 9.31 15.93 2.58
C ILE A 365 9.84 17.19 1.89
N GLU A 366 10.86 17.05 1.05
CA GLU A 366 11.55 18.21 0.49
C GLU A 366 12.19 17.95 -0.87
N VAL A 367 12.48 19.04 -1.57
CA VAL A 367 13.33 19.04 -2.77
C VAL A 367 14.75 19.34 -2.32
N ILE A 368 15.68 18.45 -2.63
CA ILE A 368 17.10 18.61 -2.29
C ILE A 368 17.96 18.70 -3.54
N SER A 369 19.12 19.32 -3.43
CA SER A 369 20.12 19.28 -4.48
C SER A 369 20.91 17.97 -4.42
N LEU A 370 21.31 17.44 -5.59
CA LEU A 370 22.24 16.31 -5.70
C LEU A 370 23.55 16.55 -4.93
N ASN A 371 23.98 17.80 -4.74
CA ASN A 371 25.17 18.14 -3.95
C ASN A 371 25.01 17.90 -2.44
N GLN A 372 23.78 17.72 -1.95
CA GLN A 372 23.51 17.38 -0.55
C GLN A 372 23.63 15.88 -0.28
N LEU A 373 23.64 15.05 -1.33
CA LEU A 373 23.77 13.60 -1.21
C LEU A 373 25.10 13.21 -0.60
N LYS A 374 25.06 12.22 0.29
CA LYS A 374 26.24 11.58 0.90
C LYS A 374 26.47 10.17 0.37
N GLY A 375 25.43 9.53 -0.14
CA GLY A 375 25.50 8.20 -0.74
C GLY A 375 24.14 7.52 -0.81
N LYS A 376 24.09 6.42 -1.56
CA LYS A 376 22.95 5.51 -1.62
C LYS A 376 23.04 4.50 -0.50
N VAL A 377 21.92 4.21 0.16
CA VAL A 377 21.84 3.19 1.19
C VAL A 377 21.60 1.85 0.52
N LEU A 378 22.49 0.89 0.77
CA LEU A 378 22.42 -0.45 0.18
C LEU A 378 21.67 -1.44 1.09
N GLY A 379 21.69 -1.23 2.40
CA GLY A 379 21.04 -2.12 3.37
C GLY A 379 21.85 -2.27 4.65
N TYR A 380 21.81 -3.45 5.25
CA TYR A 380 22.60 -3.80 6.44
C TYR A 380 23.78 -4.70 6.09
N GLU A 381 24.89 -4.53 6.78
CA GLU A 381 26.00 -5.47 6.66
C GLU A 381 25.68 -6.77 7.42
N VAL A 382 25.97 -7.94 6.80
CA VAL A 382 25.72 -9.26 7.40
C VAL A 382 26.34 -9.40 8.80
N ARG A 383 27.51 -8.81 9.02
CA ARG A 383 28.25 -8.86 10.29
C ARG A 383 27.50 -8.18 11.44
N ASN A 384 26.60 -7.24 11.16
CA ASN A 384 25.79 -6.60 12.19
C ASN A 384 24.80 -7.57 12.85
N PHE A 385 24.54 -8.71 12.22
CA PHE A 385 23.68 -9.73 12.75
C PHE A 385 24.45 -10.78 13.56
N GLU A 386 25.79 -10.87 13.50
CA GLU A 386 26.57 -11.92 14.17
C GLU A 386 26.24 -12.06 15.66
N SER A 387 25.89 -10.96 16.35
CA SER A 387 25.50 -10.98 17.76
C SER A 387 24.16 -11.69 18.05
N GLU A 388 23.37 -11.99 17.02
CA GLU A 388 22.10 -12.71 17.13
C GLU A 388 22.31 -14.23 17.33
N TRP A 389 23.54 -14.70 17.08
CA TRP A 389 23.99 -16.06 17.33
C TRP A 389 25.09 -16.07 18.40
N SER A 390 25.16 -17.16 19.16
CA SER A 390 26.18 -17.34 20.18
C SER A 390 27.49 -17.85 19.58
N ASP A 391 28.60 -17.62 20.28
CA ASP A 391 29.91 -18.18 19.89
C ASP A 391 29.88 -19.71 19.73
N LEU A 392 29.07 -20.39 20.55
CA LEU A 392 28.90 -21.84 20.48
C LEU A 392 28.14 -22.27 19.21
N GLU A 393 27.09 -21.57 18.83
CA GLU A 393 26.35 -21.81 17.58
C GLU A 393 27.26 -21.60 16.36
N HIS A 394 28.07 -20.53 16.38
CA HIS A 394 29.07 -20.29 15.35
C HIS A 394 30.09 -21.42 15.25
N GLN A 395 30.58 -21.90 16.39
CA GLN A 395 31.53 -23.00 16.43
C GLN A 395 30.95 -24.28 15.81
N TYR A 396 29.73 -24.67 16.21
CA TYR A 396 29.06 -25.85 15.66
C TYR A 396 28.82 -25.73 14.15
N TYR A 397 28.37 -24.56 13.68
CA TYR A 397 28.22 -24.30 12.25
C TYR A 397 29.55 -24.50 11.50
N LEU A 398 30.63 -23.87 11.96
CA LEU A 398 31.94 -23.94 11.30
C LEU A 398 32.53 -25.35 11.32
N GLU A 399 32.38 -26.06 12.44
CA GLU A 399 32.87 -27.43 12.59
C GLU A 399 32.08 -28.38 11.69
N PHE A 400 30.75 -28.33 11.72
CA PHE A 400 29.90 -29.15 10.87
C PHE A 400 30.12 -28.85 9.38
N LYS A 401 30.19 -27.57 8.98
CA LYS A 401 30.50 -27.18 7.59
C LYS A 401 31.83 -27.74 7.10
N LYS A 402 32.82 -27.87 8.00
CA LYS A 402 34.15 -28.39 7.69
C LYS A 402 34.19 -29.92 7.63
N THR A 403 33.54 -30.61 8.57
CA THR A 403 33.64 -32.07 8.73
C THR A 403 32.55 -32.81 7.98
N ASN A 404 31.40 -32.16 7.78
CA ASN A 404 30.15 -32.77 7.35
C ASN A 404 29.72 -33.94 8.25
N ASP A 405 30.08 -33.88 9.53
CA ASP A 405 29.88 -34.94 10.50
C ASP A 405 28.82 -34.52 11.53
N ILE A 406 27.68 -35.20 11.52
CA ILE A 406 26.56 -34.90 12.42
C ILE A 406 26.93 -35.14 13.90
N GLU A 407 27.97 -35.94 14.16
CA GLU A 407 28.48 -36.21 15.50
C GLU A 407 28.98 -34.97 16.25
N VAL A 408 29.26 -33.88 15.52
CA VAL A 408 29.53 -32.55 16.08
C VAL A 408 28.37 -32.07 16.99
N PHE A 409 27.15 -32.55 16.75
CA PHE A 409 25.95 -32.22 17.53
C PHE A 409 25.61 -33.25 18.61
N ARG A 410 26.51 -34.19 18.93
CA ARG A 410 26.30 -35.11 20.04
C ARG A 410 26.15 -34.33 21.35
N ASP A 411 25.11 -34.66 22.11
CA ASP A 411 24.74 -34.00 23.36
C ASP A 411 24.41 -32.49 23.23
N VAL A 412 24.19 -31.99 22.00
CA VAL A 412 23.70 -30.63 21.77
C VAL A 412 22.17 -30.60 21.91
N ASP A 413 21.67 -29.57 22.59
CA ASP A 413 20.22 -29.44 22.76
C ASP A 413 19.52 -29.09 21.42
N PRO A 414 18.26 -29.52 21.24
CA PRO A 414 17.54 -29.31 19.98
C PRO A 414 17.37 -27.84 19.57
N ILE A 415 17.28 -26.91 20.52
CA ILE A 415 17.14 -25.47 20.22
C ILE A 415 18.42 -24.94 19.61
N THR A 416 19.57 -25.26 20.20
CA THR A 416 20.88 -24.89 19.65
C THR A 416 21.09 -25.50 18.26
N TYR A 417 20.73 -26.78 18.06
CA TYR A 417 20.80 -27.44 16.76
C TYR A 417 20.04 -26.66 15.68
N VAL A 418 18.76 -26.36 15.94
CA VAL A 418 17.92 -25.66 14.96
C VAL A 418 18.40 -24.24 14.69
N ARG A 419 18.91 -23.54 15.72
CA ARG A 419 19.48 -22.21 15.54
C ARG A 419 20.77 -22.22 14.70
N VAL A 420 21.58 -23.27 14.77
CA VAL A 420 22.72 -23.49 13.87
C VAL A 420 22.25 -23.70 12.43
N GLN A 421 21.17 -24.45 12.22
CA GLN A 421 20.58 -24.62 10.90
C GLN A 421 20.04 -23.31 10.32
N LEU A 422 19.30 -22.54 11.12
CA LEU A 422 18.82 -21.21 10.72
C LEU A 422 19.96 -20.22 10.48
N TYR A 423 21.11 -20.41 11.11
CA TYR A 423 22.30 -19.63 10.77
C TYR A 423 22.85 -19.99 9.38
N ALA A 424 22.88 -21.28 9.02
CA ALA A 424 23.23 -21.70 7.66
C ALA A 424 22.27 -21.11 6.62
N ASP A 425 20.96 -21.12 6.91
CA ASP A 425 19.91 -20.52 6.08
C ASP A 425 20.11 -18.99 5.95
N PHE A 426 20.37 -18.29 7.06
CA PHE A 426 20.71 -16.86 7.07
C PHE A 426 21.97 -16.50 6.26
N LEU A 427 22.93 -17.42 6.14
CA LEU A 427 24.13 -17.26 5.32
C LEU A 427 23.94 -17.68 3.87
N MET A 428 22.73 -18.13 3.47
CA MET A 428 22.45 -18.73 2.16
C MET A 428 23.36 -19.93 1.87
N ASP A 429 23.71 -20.69 2.90
CA ASP A 429 24.51 -21.91 2.81
C ASP A 429 23.58 -23.12 2.65
N ASP A 430 22.89 -23.17 1.51
CA ASP A 430 21.86 -24.16 1.19
C ASP A 430 22.38 -25.60 1.35
N GLN A 431 23.67 -25.83 1.04
CA GLN A 431 24.30 -27.13 1.22
C GLN A 431 24.41 -27.51 2.70
N THR A 432 24.92 -26.61 3.55
CA THR A 432 25.02 -26.89 4.98
C THR A 432 23.64 -26.99 5.61
N ASN A 433 22.70 -26.12 5.22
CA ASN A 433 21.31 -26.16 5.67
C ASN A 433 20.65 -27.51 5.33
N TYR A 434 20.77 -27.97 4.08
CA TYR A 434 20.22 -29.25 3.62
C TYR A 434 20.71 -30.42 4.49
N ARG A 435 22.01 -30.46 4.77
CA ARG A 435 22.63 -31.56 5.49
C ARG A 435 22.33 -31.59 6.99
N LEU A 436 21.71 -30.53 7.51
CA LEU A 436 21.16 -30.49 8.87
C LEU A 436 19.72 -31.02 8.94
N TYR A 437 19.10 -31.40 7.82
CA TYR A 437 17.89 -32.20 7.87
C TYR A 437 18.19 -33.66 8.24
N THR A 438 17.15 -34.36 8.71
CA THR A 438 17.20 -35.78 9.03
C THR A 438 17.64 -36.63 7.85
N THR A 439 18.48 -37.63 8.10
CA THR A 439 18.94 -38.59 7.08
C THR A 439 18.10 -39.87 7.03
N ARG A 440 17.02 -39.95 7.81
CA ARG A 440 16.11 -41.11 7.80
C ARG A 440 15.29 -41.13 6.52
N GLU A 441 15.43 -42.19 5.73
CA GLU A 441 14.89 -42.29 4.37
C GLU A 441 13.39 -41.99 4.29
N GLU A 442 12.61 -42.39 5.30
CA GLU A 442 11.17 -42.20 5.36
C GLU A 442 10.73 -40.73 5.60
N TYR A 443 11.66 -39.85 5.99
CA TYR A 443 11.42 -38.42 6.24
C TYR A 443 12.09 -37.49 5.21
N VAL A 444 12.87 -38.03 4.27
CA VAL A 444 13.54 -37.24 3.21
C VAL A 444 12.55 -36.97 2.07
N HIS A 445 12.39 -35.69 1.70
CA HIS A 445 11.44 -35.27 0.67
C HIS A 445 12.09 -34.94 -0.70
N TRP A 446 13.34 -34.46 -0.70
CA TRP A 446 14.06 -34.11 -1.93
C TRP A 446 15.58 -34.24 -1.74
N SER A 447 16.31 -34.30 -2.85
CA SER A 447 17.78 -34.40 -2.89
C SER A 447 18.48 -33.07 -2.62
N GLU A 448 19.77 -33.12 -2.24
CA GLU A 448 20.61 -31.91 -2.06
C GLU A 448 20.65 -31.06 -3.34
N GLN A 449 20.66 -31.72 -4.51
CA GLN A 449 20.63 -31.06 -5.81
C GLN A 449 19.31 -30.32 -6.06
N GLU A 450 18.17 -30.92 -5.69
CA GLU A 450 16.87 -30.27 -5.84
C GLU A 450 16.69 -29.10 -4.88
N HIS A 451 17.29 -29.17 -3.68
CA HIS A 451 17.25 -28.09 -2.69
C HIS A 451 18.04 -26.85 -3.16
N THR A 452 19.24 -27.06 -3.68
CA THR A 452 20.19 -25.99 -4.07
C THR A 452 19.84 -25.28 -5.38
N GLN A 453 18.82 -25.73 -6.11
CA GLN A 453 18.43 -25.18 -7.42
C GLN A 453 17.35 -24.07 -7.37
N GLN A 454 16.89 -23.65 -6.19
CA GLN A 454 15.59 -22.97 -6.07
C GLN A 454 15.59 -21.44 -5.87
N SER A 455 16.72 -20.73 -5.85
CA SER A 455 16.72 -19.36 -5.28
C SER A 455 17.12 -18.24 -6.25
N THR A 456 16.35 -17.15 -6.28
CA THR A 456 16.70 -15.86 -6.91
C THR A 456 17.21 -14.86 -5.85
N ILE A 457 17.99 -13.85 -6.26
CA ILE A 457 18.61 -12.87 -5.34
C ILE A 457 17.59 -12.13 -4.45
N SER A 458 16.39 -11.81 -4.94
CA SER A 458 15.34 -11.14 -4.15
C SER A 458 14.71 -12.07 -3.12
N GLN A 459 14.52 -13.35 -3.43
CA GLN A 459 14.08 -14.36 -2.45
C GLN A 459 15.10 -14.51 -1.32
N ASN A 460 16.40 -14.39 -1.63
CA ASN A 460 17.46 -14.57 -0.65
C ASN A 460 17.40 -13.56 0.52
N SER A 461 17.08 -12.28 0.30
CA SER A 461 17.04 -11.32 1.42
C SER A 461 15.85 -11.56 2.35
N TYR A 462 14.70 -11.95 1.80
CA TYR A 462 13.52 -12.35 2.56
C TYR A 462 13.82 -13.54 3.45
N GLU A 463 14.32 -14.64 2.85
CA GLU A 463 14.58 -15.88 3.57
C GLU A 463 15.62 -15.69 4.68
N ARG A 464 16.64 -14.85 4.46
CA ARG A 464 17.61 -14.51 5.51
C ARG A 464 16.97 -13.84 6.71
N LEU A 465 16.15 -12.81 6.51
CA LEU A 465 15.50 -12.11 7.62
C LEU A 465 14.50 -12.99 8.33
N LYS A 466 13.80 -13.85 7.59
CA LYS A 466 12.90 -14.86 8.14
C LYS A 466 13.66 -15.91 8.97
N ALA A 467 14.82 -16.37 8.51
CA ALA A 467 15.67 -17.29 9.26
C ALA A 467 16.14 -16.66 10.59
N LEU A 468 16.52 -15.38 10.56
CA LEU A 468 16.85 -14.62 11.76
C LEU A 468 15.65 -14.47 12.71
N GLU A 469 14.47 -14.14 12.19
CA GLU A 469 13.24 -14.01 12.96
C GLU A 469 12.90 -15.34 13.65
N TYR A 470 12.88 -16.45 12.91
CA TYR A 470 12.66 -17.77 13.50
C TYR A 470 13.72 -18.13 14.52
N ALA A 471 14.98 -17.78 14.30
CA ALA A 471 16.03 -18.05 15.28
C ALA A 471 15.71 -17.34 16.61
N GLN A 472 15.24 -16.08 16.55
CA GLN A 472 14.84 -15.30 17.73
C GLN A 472 13.60 -15.88 18.44
N LEU A 473 12.64 -16.42 17.70
CA LEU A 473 11.44 -17.06 18.25
C LEU A 473 11.78 -18.42 18.88
N ILE A 474 12.51 -19.27 18.16
CA ILE A 474 12.93 -20.61 18.59
C ILE A 474 13.80 -20.57 19.85
N LYS A 475 14.63 -19.54 20.01
CA LYS A 475 15.41 -19.32 21.24
C LYS A 475 14.55 -19.27 22.51
N LYS A 476 13.27 -18.90 22.38
CA LYS A 476 12.30 -18.80 23.48
C LYS A 476 11.31 -19.97 23.50
N GLY A 477 11.45 -20.92 22.57
CA GLY A 477 10.55 -22.04 22.42
C GLY A 477 10.82 -23.16 23.41
N ASP A 478 9.88 -24.10 23.47
CA ASP A 478 9.93 -25.27 24.33
C ASP A 478 10.00 -26.54 23.48
N PHE A 479 11.05 -27.35 23.70
CA PHE A 479 11.19 -28.64 23.03
C PHE A 479 10.31 -29.71 23.68
N GLN A 480 9.54 -30.41 22.87
CA GLN A 480 8.67 -31.53 23.27
C GLN A 480 8.87 -32.69 22.32
N PHE A 481 8.74 -33.93 22.82
CA PHE A 481 8.92 -35.12 22.00
C PHE A 481 8.03 -36.28 22.44
N ASP A 482 7.75 -37.18 21.50
CA ASP A 482 7.09 -38.46 21.70
C ASP A 482 7.79 -39.52 20.85
N GLY A 483 8.50 -40.44 21.51
CA GLY A 483 9.32 -41.45 20.84
C GLY A 483 10.43 -40.82 19.99
N GLU A 484 10.36 -41.04 18.68
CA GLU A 484 11.39 -40.60 17.71
C GLU A 484 11.02 -39.28 17.01
N GLU A 485 9.86 -38.70 17.32
CA GLU A 485 9.41 -37.42 16.78
C GLU A 485 9.36 -36.37 17.88
N GLY A 486 9.68 -35.14 17.53
CA GLY A 486 9.61 -34.02 18.45
C GLY A 486 9.44 -32.70 17.72
N GLY A 487 9.42 -31.63 18.50
CA GLY A 487 9.44 -30.30 17.94
C GLY A 487 9.58 -29.21 18.98
N ILE A 488 10.05 -28.06 18.51
CA ILE A 488 10.18 -26.85 19.31
C ILE A 488 8.93 -26.02 19.07
N ARG A 489 8.11 -25.85 20.11
CA ARG A 489 6.93 -24.98 20.05
C ARG A 489 7.34 -23.55 20.34
N PHE A 490 6.93 -22.59 19.53
CA PHE A 490 7.23 -21.18 19.74
C PHE A 490 6.06 -20.28 19.29
N PRO A 491 5.88 -19.11 19.95
CA PRO A 491 4.80 -18.19 19.61
C PRO A 491 5.12 -17.40 18.34
N LEU A 492 4.13 -17.18 17.47
CA LEU A 492 4.22 -16.34 16.27
C LEU A 492 3.74 -14.89 16.50
N GLY A 493 3.19 -14.59 17.67
CA GLY A 493 2.43 -13.36 17.92
C GLY A 493 0.92 -13.63 17.87
N SER A 494 0.08 -12.64 18.17
CA SER A 494 -1.41 -12.74 18.17
C SER A 494 -2.08 -13.87 18.98
N GLY A 495 -1.31 -14.66 19.73
CA GLY A 495 -1.79 -15.87 20.41
C GLY A 495 -1.64 -17.15 19.58
N ASP A 496 -1.06 -17.06 18.39
CA ASP A 496 -0.76 -18.19 17.52
C ASP A 496 0.59 -18.83 17.90
N GLU A 497 0.68 -20.15 17.73
CA GLU A 497 1.89 -20.94 17.96
C GLU A 497 2.25 -21.71 16.69
N SER A 498 3.55 -21.92 16.47
CA SER A 498 4.05 -22.84 15.45
C SER A 498 5.00 -23.85 16.08
N ILE A 499 5.30 -24.90 15.31
CA ILE A 499 6.16 -25.99 15.74
C ILE A 499 7.27 -26.17 14.70
N TRP A 500 8.53 -26.17 15.16
CA TRP A 500 9.67 -26.66 14.37
C TRP A 500 9.83 -28.15 14.60
N ARG A 501 9.46 -28.98 13.62
CA ARG A 501 9.49 -30.44 13.66
C ARG A 501 10.90 -30.99 13.61
N MET A 502 11.15 -31.98 14.46
CA MET A 502 12.42 -32.66 14.57
C MET A 502 12.21 -34.17 14.65
N VAL A 503 13.21 -34.92 14.22
CA VAL A 503 13.24 -36.38 14.20
C VAL A 503 14.54 -36.83 14.87
N LEU A 504 14.44 -37.84 15.74
CA LEU A 504 15.59 -38.45 16.38
C LEU A 504 16.27 -39.41 15.38
N SER A 505 17.56 -39.19 15.13
CA SER A 505 18.36 -40.08 14.28
C SER A 505 18.62 -41.43 14.96
N GLU A 506 19.05 -42.42 14.19
CA GLU A 506 19.49 -43.72 14.72
C GLU A 506 20.69 -43.61 15.68
N THR A 507 21.47 -42.53 15.55
CA THR A 507 22.62 -42.24 16.41
C THR A 507 22.25 -41.45 17.68
N GLY A 508 20.96 -41.13 17.86
CA GLY A 508 20.44 -40.43 19.03
C GLY A 508 20.58 -38.91 18.97
N ILE A 509 20.72 -38.32 17.78
CA ILE A 509 20.84 -36.87 17.58
C ILE A 509 19.54 -36.34 16.99
N TRP A 510 18.99 -35.27 17.58
CA TRP A 510 17.79 -34.63 17.04
C TRP A 510 18.13 -33.80 15.80
N GLN A 511 17.44 -34.06 14.69
CA GLN A 511 17.63 -33.36 13.42
C GLN A 511 16.32 -32.75 12.94
N SER A 512 16.37 -31.70 12.11
CA SER A 512 15.15 -31.08 11.58
C SER A 512 14.45 -31.99 10.57
N GLY A 513 13.12 -32.00 10.58
CA GLY A 513 12.34 -32.58 9.48
C GLY A 513 12.40 -31.70 8.23
N PHE A 514 12.22 -32.29 7.04
CA PHE A 514 12.25 -31.56 5.76
C PHE A 514 11.08 -30.58 5.56
N LEU A 515 9.97 -30.77 6.29
CA LEU A 515 8.88 -29.80 6.44
C LEU A 515 8.84 -29.36 7.90
N PRO A 516 9.79 -28.50 8.31
CA PRO A 516 10.00 -28.23 9.73
C PRO A 516 8.87 -27.40 10.32
N LEU A 517 8.21 -26.53 9.56
CA LEU A 517 7.18 -25.62 10.08
C LEU A 517 5.76 -26.15 9.86
N GLN A 518 4.93 -26.04 10.90
CA GLN A 518 3.48 -26.32 10.85
C GLN A 518 2.64 -25.30 11.60
#